data_AF-A0A7V9GUQ5-F1
#
_entry.id   AF-A0A7V9GUQ5-F1
#
_cell.length_a   1.000
_cell.length_b   1.000
_cell.length_c   1.000
_cell.angle_alpha   90.00
_cell.angle_beta   90.00
_cell.angle_gamma   90.00
#
_symmetry.space_group_name_H-M   'P 1'
#
loop_
_entity.id
_entity.type
_entity.pdbx_description
1 polymer ?
#
loop_
_entity_poly.entity_id
_entity_poly.type
_entity_poly.pdbx_seq_one_letter_code
_entity_poly.pdbx_strand_id
1 'polypeptide(L)'
;MSLHPAQNRQLRETYAWARQIAEYWARLAERIGEPEAAPFRQGAEKAGELAEALVPVCEAQGLPIANAAAGAGRSLAKAKGSVRDKLLERNQAIRLAVEEMQHLTTALAYGAALAEAAGTEELATFQATWERKLRRVESAARKAAIEQGARPDAAIEPLESAAGAKVGAALGAIGEWTDAQVTKRRG
;
A
#
# COMPACT_ATOMS: atom_id res chain seq x y z
N MET A 1 8.22 -26.68 17.74
CA MET A 1 6.78 -26.37 17.82
C MET A 1 6.35 -25.78 16.48
N SER A 2 5.21 -26.18 15.93
CA SER A 2 4.68 -25.58 14.69
C SER A 2 3.99 -24.25 14.99
N LEU A 3 4.20 -23.24 14.16
CA LEU A 3 3.47 -21.95 14.25
C LEU A 3 1.95 -22.17 14.28
N HIS A 4 1.25 -21.36 15.07
CA HIS A 4 -0.21 -21.34 15.05
C HIS A 4 -0.70 -20.92 13.63
N PRO A 5 -1.81 -21.49 13.11
CA PRO A 5 -2.29 -21.15 11.77
C PRO A 5 -2.53 -19.66 11.53
N ALA A 6 -2.93 -18.91 12.56
CA ALA A 6 -3.08 -17.46 12.47
C ALA A 6 -1.73 -16.74 12.22
N GLN A 7 -0.66 -17.13 12.92
CA GLN A 7 0.68 -16.58 12.71
C GLN A 7 1.20 -16.92 11.31
N ASN A 8 0.98 -18.15 10.86
CA ASN A 8 1.39 -18.58 9.52
C ASN A 8 0.73 -17.71 8.42
N ARG A 9 -0.58 -17.52 8.50
CA ARG A 9 -1.32 -16.67 7.55
C ARG A 9 -0.86 -15.22 7.62
N GLN A 10 -0.71 -14.68 8.83
CA GLN A 10 -0.30 -13.30 9.05
C GLN A 10 1.11 -13.02 8.49
N LEU A 11 2.07 -13.93 8.68
CA LEU A 11 3.44 -13.76 8.14
C LEU A 11 3.46 -13.78 6.61
N ARG A 12 2.70 -14.69 5.99
CA ARG A 12 2.55 -14.77 4.54
C ARG A 12 1.88 -13.53 3.96
N GLU A 13 0.83 -13.06 4.62
CA GLU A 13 0.13 -11.84 4.26
C GLU A 13 1.07 -10.62 4.35
N THR A 14 1.78 -10.47 5.47
CA THR A 14 2.72 -9.37 5.69
C THR A 14 3.80 -9.33 4.62
N TYR A 15 4.40 -10.48 4.29
CA TYR A 15 5.40 -10.56 3.22
C TYR A 15 4.82 -10.18 1.86
N ALA A 16 3.63 -10.68 1.51
CA ALA A 16 2.99 -10.37 0.24
C ALA A 16 2.67 -8.87 0.11
N TRP A 17 2.16 -8.25 1.17
CA TRP A 17 1.90 -6.81 1.21
C TRP A 17 3.17 -5.97 1.19
N ALA A 18 4.20 -6.35 1.94
CA ALA A 18 5.48 -5.64 1.94
C ALA A 18 6.10 -5.62 0.53
N ARG A 19 6.09 -6.76 -0.17
CA ARG A 19 6.52 -6.86 -1.58
C ARG A 19 5.67 -6.00 -2.51
N GLN A 20 4.34 -6.06 -2.38
CA GLN A 20 3.44 -5.27 -3.21
C GLN A 20 3.69 -3.77 -3.01
N ILE A 21 3.79 -3.31 -1.77
CA ILE A 21 4.05 -1.90 -1.44
C ILE A 21 5.40 -1.48 -1.99
N ALA A 22 6.45 -2.29 -1.82
CA ALA A 22 7.77 -2.00 -2.36
C ALA A 22 7.74 -1.74 -3.88
N GLU A 23 7.04 -2.59 -4.63
CA GLU A 23 6.93 -2.47 -6.09
C GLU A 23 5.99 -1.33 -6.51
N TYR A 24 4.83 -1.21 -5.86
CA TYR A 24 3.81 -0.22 -6.22
C TYR A 24 4.25 1.20 -5.85
N TRP A 25 4.70 1.42 -4.63
CA TRP A 25 5.08 2.74 -4.15
C TRP A 25 6.31 3.29 -4.88
N ALA A 26 7.23 2.43 -5.32
CA ALA A 26 8.34 2.83 -6.18
C ALA A 26 7.84 3.42 -7.51
N ARG A 27 6.95 2.70 -8.20
CA ARG A 27 6.32 3.18 -9.45
C ARG A 27 5.46 4.42 -9.23
N LEU A 28 4.75 4.47 -8.11
CA LEU A 28 3.92 5.62 -7.75
C LEU A 28 4.79 6.86 -7.52
N ALA A 29 5.90 6.74 -6.80
CA ALA A 29 6.84 7.84 -6.56
C ALA A 29 7.38 8.44 -7.88
N GLU A 30 7.68 7.61 -8.88
CA GLU A 30 8.10 8.06 -10.21
C GLU A 30 7.01 8.90 -10.92
N ARG A 31 5.73 8.59 -10.68
CA ARG A 31 4.58 9.24 -11.33
C ARG A 31 4.15 10.52 -10.64
N ILE A 32 4.19 10.54 -9.30
CA ILE A 32 3.80 11.75 -8.55
C ILE A 32 4.88 12.83 -8.71
N GLY A 33 6.16 12.47 -8.74
CA GLY A 33 7.24 13.46 -8.81
C GLY A 33 7.41 14.24 -7.49
N GLU A 34 8.44 15.10 -7.44
CA GLU A 34 8.84 15.81 -6.23
C GLU A 34 8.02 17.09 -5.99
N PRO A 35 7.81 17.50 -4.72
CA PRO A 35 8.34 16.90 -3.48
C PRO A 35 7.50 15.75 -2.90
N GLU A 36 6.32 15.46 -3.44
CA GLU A 36 5.40 14.49 -2.84
C GLU A 36 5.86 13.04 -2.96
N ALA A 37 6.78 12.73 -3.89
CA ALA A 37 7.33 11.39 -4.10
C ALA A 37 8.20 10.88 -2.93
N ALA A 38 8.84 11.77 -2.17
CA ALA A 38 9.79 11.40 -1.12
C ALA A 38 9.27 10.34 -0.11
N PRO A 39 8.11 10.52 0.55
CA PRO A 39 7.58 9.51 1.48
C PRO A 39 7.24 8.17 0.80
N PHE A 40 6.81 8.18 -0.48
CA PHE A 40 6.51 6.96 -1.21
C PHE A 40 7.79 6.19 -1.57
N ARG A 41 8.84 6.89 -1.98
CA ARG A 41 10.16 6.30 -2.23
C ARG A 41 10.73 5.65 -0.97
N GLN A 42 10.71 6.39 0.14
CA GLN A 42 11.15 5.87 1.43
C GLN A 42 10.32 4.66 1.88
N GLY A 43 9.00 4.71 1.68
CA GLY A 43 8.13 3.60 2.02
C GLY A 43 8.35 2.36 1.17
N ALA A 44 8.62 2.54 -0.12
CA ALA A 44 8.98 1.46 -1.03
C ALA A 44 10.26 0.74 -0.56
N GLU A 45 11.31 1.51 -0.25
CA GLU A 45 12.57 0.99 0.27
C GLU A 45 12.35 0.22 1.58
N LYS A 46 11.66 0.82 2.56
CA LYS A 46 11.42 0.20 3.87
C LYS A 46 10.54 -1.04 3.79
N ALA A 47 9.55 -1.06 2.90
CA ALA A 47 8.73 -2.25 2.67
C ALA A 47 9.55 -3.38 2.00
N GLY A 48 10.47 -3.03 1.10
CA GLY A 48 11.44 -3.97 0.52
C GLY A 48 12.35 -4.58 1.59
N GLU A 49 12.95 -3.73 2.43
CA GLU A 49 13.78 -4.18 3.56
C GLU A 49 13.00 -5.09 4.53
N LEU A 50 11.73 -4.77 4.83
CA LEU A 50 10.88 -5.65 5.65
C LEU A 50 10.67 -7.01 4.99
N ALA A 51 10.36 -7.04 3.69
CA ALA A 51 10.15 -8.29 2.98
C ALA A 51 11.40 -9.18 3.01
N GLU A 52 12.59 -8.60 2.81
CA GLU A 52 13.86 -9.31 2.90
C GLU A 52 14.15 -9.78 4.32
N ALA A 53 13.93 -8.93 5.33
CA ALA A 53 14.15 -9.27 6.73
C ALA A 53 13.19 -10.35 7.26
N LEU A 54 11.99 -10.47 6.68
CA LEU A 54 11.02 -11.51 7.03
C LEU A 54 11.45 -12.91 6.60
N VAL A 55 12.27 -13.05 5.56
CA VAL A 55 12.70 -14.35 5.03
C VAL A 55 13.43 -15.18 6.09
N PRO A 56 14.56 -14.73 6.66
CA PRO A 56 15.29 -15.53 7.66
C PRO A 56 14.47 -15.74 8.94
N VAL A 57 13.65 -14.76 9.34
CA VAL A 57 12.76 -14.88 10.51
C VAL A 57 11.73 -15.99 10.31
N CYS A 58 11.13 -16.09 9.13
CA CYS A 58 10.15 -17.14 8.87
C CYS A 58 10.80 -18.51 8.66
N GLU A 59 11.98 -18.57 8.04
CA GLU A 59 12.75 -19.80 7.89
C GLU A 59 13.13 -20.41 9.25
N ALA A 60 13.54 -19.58 10.22
CA ALA A 60 13.79 -20.02 11.60
C ALA A 60 12.55 -20.64 12.27
N GLN A 61 11.35 -20.30 11.80
CA GLN A 61 10.07 -20.83 12.27
C GLN A 61 9.56 -22.01 11.41
N GLY A 62 10.38 -22.53 10.49
CA GLY A 62 10.00 -23.61 9.58
C GLY A 62 9.04 -23.19 8.47
N LEU A 63 8.99 -21.90 8.15
CA LEU A 63 8.10 -21.32 7.15
C LEU A 63 8.88 -20.71 5.97
N PRO A 64 9.14 -21.47 4.88
CA PRO A 64 9.83 -20.95 3.71
C PRO A 64 8.90 -20.03 2.90
N ILE A 65 8.80 -18.75 3.29
CA ILE A 65 7.86 -17.78 2.71
C ILE A 65 8.22 -17.35 1.28
N ALA A 66 9.50 -17.29 0.93
CA ALA A 66 9.96 -16.76 -0.35
C ALA A 66 9.40 -17.54 -1.54
N ASN A 67 9.39 -18.88 -1.44
CA ASN A 67 8.90 -19.77 -2.50
C ASN A 67 7.38 -19.80 -2.60
N ALA A 68 6.68 -19.75 -1.46
CA ALA A 68 5.22 -19.89 -1.44
C ALA A 68 4.48 -18.57 -1.71
N ALA A 69 5.08 -17.42 -1.38
CA ALA A 69 4.52 -16.11 -1.65
C ALA A 69 4.62 -15.67 -3.12
N ALA A 70 5.51 -16.29 -3.91
CA ALA A 70 5.59 -16.04 -5.35
C ALA A 70 4.25 -16.32 -6.07
N GLY A 71 3.43 -17.26 -5.57
CA GLY A 71 2.09 -17.53 -6.10
C GLY A 71 1.04 -16.49 -5.69
N ALA A 72 0.99 -16.13 -4.40
CA ALA A 72 -0.01 -15.22 -3.85
C ALA A 72 0.25 -13.75 -4.21
N GLY A 73 1.50 -13.29 -4.20
CA GLY A 73 1.88 -11.93 -4.58
C GLY A 73 1.53 -11.59 -6.03
N ARG A 74 1.66 -12.56 -6.95
CA ARG A 74 1.25 -12.40 -8.36
C ARG A 74 -0.26 -12.25 -8.54
N SER A 75 -1.07 -12.82 -7.64
CA SER A 75 -2.53 -12.68 -7.66
C SER A 75 -2.97 -11.33 -7.10
N LEU A 76 -2.42 -10.91 -5.96
CA LEU A 76 -2.76 -9.63 -5.31
C LEU A 76 -2.32 -8.43 -6.17
N ALA A 77 -1.10 -8.47 -6.70
CA ALA A 77 -0.56 -7.44 -7.59
C ALA A 77 -1.33 -7.34 -8.92
N LYS A 78 -1.79 -8.47 -9.49
CA LYS A 78 -2.66 -8.48 -10.69
C LYS A 78 -4.06 -7.92 -10.40
N ALA A 79 -4.60 -8.16 -9.21
CA ALA A 79 -5.91 -7.65 -8.82
C ALA A 79 -5.91 -6.12 -8.60
N LYS A 80 -4.78 -5.53 -8.20
CA LYS A 80 -4.69 -4.10 -7.88
C LYS A 80 -3.95 -3.22 -8.89
N GLY A 81 -2.97 -3.75 -9.64
CA GLY A 81 -1.90 -2.92 -10.22
C GLY A 81 -1.93 -2.58 -11.71
N SER A 82 -2.90 -3.02 -12.53
CA SER A 82 -2.86 -2.73 -13.98
C SER A 82 -4.02 -1.89 -14.54
N VAL A 83 -5.19 -1.97 -13.92
CA VAL A 83 -6.40 -1.24 -14.36
C VAL A 83 -6.74 -0.09 -13.43
N ARG A 84 -6.44 -0.21 -12.13
CA ARG A 84 -6.79 0.80 -11.14
C ARG A 84 -5.99 2.07 -11.35
N ASP A 85 -4.65 2.02 -11.32
CA ASP A 85 -3.79 3.21 -11.35
C ASP A 85 -3.92 4.07 -12.61
N LYS A 86 -4.28 3.46 -13.75
CA LYS A 86 -4.45 4.19 -15.02
C LYS A 86 -5.71 5.06 -15.06
N LEU A 87 -6.66 4.80 -14.17
CA LEU A 87 -7.93 5.49 -14.06
C LEU A 87 -8.01 6.40 -12.83
N LEU A 88 -6.97 6.40 -11.98
CA LEU A 88 -6.96 7.21 -10.77
C LEU A 88 -6.42 8.61 -11.05
N GLU A 89 -7.09 9.57 -10.43
CA GLU A 89 -6.52 10.89 -10.16
C GLU A 89 -5.37 10.77 -9.17
N ARG A 90 -4.41 11.69 -9.23
CA ARG A 90 -3.24 11.72 -8.32
C ARG A 90 -3.64 11.68 -6.85
N ASN A 91 -4.65 12.45 -6.45
CA ASN A 91 -5.15 12.46 -5.07
C ASN A 91 -5.71 11.10 -4.63
N GLN A 92 -6.31 10.33 -5.54
CA GLN A 92 -6.93 9.05 -5.23
C GLN A 92 -5.82 8.01 -5.08
N ALA A 93 -4.85 7.98 -6.01
CA ALA A 93 -3.71 7.09 -5.94
C ALA A 93 -2.92 7.25 -4.63
N ILE A 94 -2.64 8.49 -4.24
CA ILE A 94 -1.93 8.79 -3.00
C ILE A 94 -2.72 8.32 -1.76
N ARG A 95 -4.03 8.61 -1.68
CA ARG A 95 -4.84 8.18 -0.52
C ARG A 95 -4.95 6.67 -0.43
N LEU A 96 -5.11 5.99 -1.56
CA LEU A 96 -5.16 4.54 -1.62
C LEU A 96 -3.83 3.91 -1.25
N ALA A 97 -2.71 4.50 -1.67
CA ALA A 97 -1.39 4.07 -1.23
C ALA A 97 -1.28 4.16 0.30
N VAL A 98 -1.69 5.27 0.92
CA VAL A 98 -1.71 5.42 2.39
C VAL A 98 -2.49 4.31 3.08
N GLU A 99 -3.66 3.91 2.55
CA GLU A 99 -4.43 2.77 3.08
C GLU A 99 -3.65 1.44 3.03
N GLU A 100 -2.82 1.22 2.00
CA GLU A 100 -1.98 0.01 1.92
C GLU A 100 -0.92 -0.02 3.01
N MET A 101 -0.27 1.11 3.29
CA MET A 101 0.69 1.19 4.39
C MET A 101 0.01 1.02 5.74
N GLN A 102 -1.17 1.62 5.92
CA GLN A 102 -1.96 1.45 7.14
C GLN A 102 -2.37 -0.02 7.35
N HIS A 103 -2.71 -0.73 6.28
CA HIS A 103 -2.96 -2.18 6.33
C HIS A 103 -1.72 -2.93 6.83
N LEU A 104 -0.55 -2.64 6.25
CA LEU A 104 0.70 -3.30 6.62
C LEU A 104 1.12 -3.00 8.07
N THR A 105 1.01 -1.75 8.53
CA THR A 105 1.32 -1.38 9.93
C THR A 105 0.36 -2.04 10.91
N THR A 106 -0.93 -2.12 10.56
CA THR A 106 -1.94 -2.85 11.33
C THR A 106 -1.64 -4.35 11.37
N ALA A 107 -1.27 -4.96 10.25
CA ALA A 107 -0.92 -6.38 10.18
C ALA A 107 0.31 -6.72 11.03
N LEU A 108 1.30 -5.83 11.10
CA LEU A 108 2.47 -5.99 11.97
C LEU A 108 2.12 -5.84 13.45
N ALA A 109 1.30 -4.86 13.82
CA ALA A 109 0.83 -4.71 15.21
C ALA A 109 0.05 -5.95 15.66
N TYR A 110 -0.86 -6.43 14.80
CA TYR A 110 -1.63 -7.65 15.04
C TYR A 110 -0.73 -8.88 15.19
N GLY A 111 0.26 -9.07 14.30
CA GLY A 111 1.14 -10.21 14.39
C GLY A 111 2.12 -10.15 15.56
N ALA A 112 2.50 -8.95 16.01
CA ALA A 112 3.22 -8.78 17.28
C ALA A 112 2.39 -9.33 18.46
N ALA A 113 1.11 -8.96 18.54
CA ALA A 113 0.20 -9.49 19.56
C ALA A 113 0.01 -11.01 19.47
N LEU A 114 -0.07 -11.57 18.25
CA LEU A 114 -0.10 -13.03 18.06
C LEU A 114 1.17 -13.71 18.54
N ALA A 115 2.34 -13.10 18.31
CA ALA A 115 3.62 -13.62 18.75
C ALA A 115 3.77 -13.57 20.27
N GLU A 116 3.34 -12.48 20.92
CA GLU A 116 3.30 -12.36 22.38
C GLU A 116 2.40 -13.44 22.98
N ALA A 117 1.18 -13.61 22.46
CA ALA A 117 0.26 -14.65 22.91
C ALA A 117 0.79 -16.08 22.74
N ALA A 118 1.70 -16.29 21.77
CA ALA A 118 2.34 -17.57 21.51
C ALA A 118 3.68 -17.75 22.26
N GLY A 119 4.13 -16.75 23.03
CA GLY A 119 5.41 -16.77 23.73
C GLY A 119 6.65 -16.66 22.82
N THR A 120 6.50 -16.08 21.61
CA THR A 120 7.61 -15.89 20.66
C THR A 120 8.13 -14.44 20.70
N GLU A 121 8.81 -14.08 21.79
CA GLU A 121 9.27 -12.70 22.07
C GLU A 121 10.12 -12.07 20.97
N GLU A 122 11.00 -12.84 20.33
CA GLU A 122 11.83 -12.36 19.22
C GLU A 122 10.96 -11.94 18.02
N LEU A 123 9.95 -12.74 17.68
CA LEU A 123 9.02 -12.44 16.59
C LEU A 123 8.13 -11.24 16.95
N ALA A 124 7.66 -11.16 18.19
CA ALA A 124 6.90 -10.01 18.68
C ALA A 124 7.72 -8.71 18.54
N THR A 125 8.97 -8.74 19.01
CA THR A 125 9.90 -7.61 18.94
C THR A 125 10.20 -7.21 17.50
N PHE A 126 10.42 -8.19 16.61
CA PHE A 126 10.63 -7.97 15.19
C PHE A 126 9.45 -7.22 14.58
N GLN A 127 8.22 -7.74 14.76
CA GLN A 127 7.04 -7.14 14.17
C GLN A 127 6.75 -5.74 14.73
N ALA A 128 6.84 -5.56 16.05
CA ALA A 128 6.66 -4.26 16.69
C ALA A 128 7.70 -3.23 16.25
N THR A 129 8.94 -3.67 15.99
CA THR A 129 10.00 -2.77 15.49
C THR A 129 9.72 -2.28 14.07
N TRP A 130 9.29 -3.18 13.19
CA TRP A 130 8.93 -2.82 11.82
C TRP A 130 7.67 -1.97 11.74
N GLU A 131 6.67 -2.25 12.58
CA GLU A 131 5.47 -1.44 12.73
C GLU A 131 5.84 0.01 13.02
N ARG A 132 6.69 0.25 14.03
CA ARG A 132 7.12 1.61 14.39
C ARG A 132 7.88 2.32 13.28
N LYS A 133 8.74 1.60 12.54
CA LYS A 133 9.48 2.14 11.41
C LYS A 133 8.52 2.60 10.30
N LEU A 134 7.56 1.75 9.94
CA LEU A 134 6.62 2.02 8.85
C LEU A 134 5.53 3.03 9.23
N ARG A 135 5.11 3.12 10.49
CA ARG A 135 4.16 4.14 10.96
C ARG A 135 4.67 5.58 10.75
N ARG A 136 5.99 5.79 10.83
CA ARG A 136 6.61 7.09 10.52
C ARG A 136 6.45 7.45 9.03
N VAL A 137 6.66 6.46 8.16
CA VAL A 137 6.46 6.60 6.71
C VAL A 137 4.98 6.84 6.41
N GLU A 138 4.07 6.06 7.01
CA GLU A 138 2.61 6.24 6.88
C GLU A 138 2.19 7.67 7.22
N SER A 139 2.70 8.20 8.34
CA SER A 139 2.41 9.57 8.78
C SER A 139 2.90 10.62 7.76
N ALA A 140 4.08 10.41 7.18
CA ALA A 140 4.64 11.30 6.15
C ALA A 140 3.85 11.22 4.83
N ALA A 141 3.49 10.02 4.38
CA ALA A 141 2.67 9.82 3.18
C ALA A 141 1.27 10.42 3.34
N ARG A 142 0.66 10.26 4.53
CA ARG A 142 -0.61 10.90 4.89
C ARG A 142 -0.51 12.42 4.84
N LYS A 143 0.58 13.00 5.34
CA LYS A 143 0.83 14.45 5.26
C LYS A 143 0.91 14.91 3.79
N ALA A 144 1.68 14.21 2.94
CA ALA A 144 1.75 14.51 1.52
C ALA A 144 0.38 14.42 0.82
N ALA A 145 -0.45 13.43 1.21
CA ALA A 145 -1.83 13.31 0.73
C ALA A 145 -2.70 14.53 1.07
N ILE A 146 -2.58 15.05 2.29
CA ILE A 146 -3.33 16.22 2.76
C ILE A 146 -2.86 17.48 2.03
N GLU A 147 -1.55 17.63 1.82
CA GLU A 147 -0.94 18.81 1.18
C GLU A 147 -1.38 18.97 -0.29
N GLN A 148 -1.82 17.90 -0.96
CA GLN A 148 -2.45 18.00 -2.29
C GLN A 148 -3.68 18.92 -2.29
N GLY A 149 -4.37 19.08 -1.16
CA GLY A 149 -5.51 19.99 -1.03
C GLY A 149 -5.16 21.46 -1.27
N ALA A 150 -3.89 21.85 -1.18
CA ALA A 150 -3.43 23.20 -1.51
C ALA A 150 -3.32 23.45 -3.03
N ARG A 151 -3.36 22.39 -3.86
CA ARG A 151 -3.25 22.44 -5.32
C ARG A 151 -4.33 21.55 -5.97
N PRO A 152 -5.62 21.89 -5.81
CA PRO A 152 -6.73 21.00 -6.17
C PRO A 152 -6.75 20.61 -7.65
N ASP A 153 -6.44 21.53 -8.57
CA ASP A 153 -6.42 21.23 -10.01
C ASP A 153 -5.36 20.17 -10.36
N ALA A 154 -4.14 20.34 -9.82
CA ALA A 154 -3.07 19.35 -10.00
C ALA A 154 -3.37 18.03 -9.28
N ALA A 155 -4.14 18.06 -8.19
CA ALA A 155 -4.50 16.89 -7.42
C ALA A 155 -5.51 15.97 -8.14
N ILE A 156 -6.33 16.52 -9.05
CA ILE A 156 -7.30 15.76 -9.85
C ILE A 156 -6.76 15.36 -11.24
N GLU A 157 -5.53 15.75 -11.59
CA GLU A 157 -4.92 15.29 -12.84
C GLU A 157 -4.80 13.76 -12.85
N PRO A 158 -4.98 13.11 -14.02
CA PRO A 158 -4.74 11.68 -14.17
C PRO A 158 -3.31 11.30 -13.78
N LEU A 159 -3.13 10.17 -13.10
CA LEU A 159 -1.81 9.68 -12.72
C LEU A 159 -0.94 9.28 -13.94
N GLU A 160 -1.55 8.85 -15.04
CA GLU A 160 -0.89 8.61 -16.33
C GLU A 160 -1.45 9.54 -17.41
N SER A 161 -0.58 10.18 -18.21
CA SER A 161 -1.03 11.07 -19.29
C SER A 161 -1.65 10.27 -20.45
N ALA A 162 -2.74 10.79 -21.00
CA ALA A 162 -3.66 10.10 -21.90
C ALA A 162 -3.12 9.74 -23.31
N ALA A 163 -1.80 9.69 -23.53
CA ALA A 163 -1.24 9.12 -24.76
C ALA A 163 -1.47 7.59 -24.85
N GLY A 164 -1.73 6.92 -23.73
CA GLY A 164 -2.03 5.48 -23.64
C GLY A 164 -3.41 5.12 -23.07
N ALA A 165 -4.23 6.11 -22.69
CA ALA A 165 -5.52 5.92 -22.05
C ALA A 165 -6.62 6.69 -22.78
N LYS A 166 -7.06 6.18 -23.95
CA LYS A 166 -8.38 6.55 -24.46
C LYS A 166 -9.41 5.82 -23.60
N VAL A 167 -10.25 6.60 -22.93
CA VAL A 167 -11.37 6.22 -22.04
C VAL A 167 -10.94 6.02 -20.58
N GLY A 168 -11.10 7.08 -19.81
CA GLY A 168 -10.99 7.11 -18.36
C GLY A 168 -11.55 8.40 -17.80
N ALA A 169 -12.78 8.76 -18.20
CA ALA A 169 -13.51 9.82 -17.50
C ALA A 169 -13.74 9.33 -16.05
N ALA A 170 -13.15 10.07 -15.11
CA ALA A 170 -13.03 9.72 -13.71
C ALA A 170 -14.38 9.45 -13.04
N LEU A 171 -14.37 8.56 -12.03
CA LEU A 171 -15.51 8.29 -11.15
C LEU A 171 -16.07 9.56 -10.48
N GLY A 172 -15.27 10.61 -10.29
CA GLY A 172 -15.72 11.93 -9.81
C GLY A 172 -16.50 12.72 -10.87
N ALA A 173 -15.99 12.76 -12.11
CA ALA A 173 -16.62 13.47 -13.21
C ALA A 173 -18.00 12.90 -13.61
N ILE A 174 -18.23 11.60 -13.39
CA ILE A 174 -19.54 10.97 -13.61
C ILE A 174 -20.57 11.51 -12.60
N GLY A 175 -20.19 11.62 -11.32
CA GLY A 175 -21.06 12.15 -10.26
C GLY A 175 -21.38 13.63 -10.45
N GLU A 176 -20.36 14.44 -10.75
CA GLU A 176 -20.53 15.87 -11.01
C GLU A 176 -21.35 16.15 -12.27
N TRP A 177 -21.18 15.33 -13.33
CA TRP A 177 -22.00 15.40 -14.52
C TRP A 177 -23.46 15.00 -14.25
N THR A 178 -23.70 13.97 -13.44
CA THR A 178 -25.08 13.59 -13.06
C THR A 178 -25.75 14.68 -12.23
N ASP A 179 -25.03 15.27 -11.27
CA ASP A 179 -25.54 16.38 -10.45
C ASP A 179 -25.86 17.60 -11.32
N ALA A 180 -24.96 17.99 -12.24
CA ALA A 180 -25.19 19.11 -13.16
C ALA A 180 -26.41 18.91 -14.09
N GLN A 181 -26.70 17.68 -14.50
CA GLN A 181 -27.88 17.35 -15.30
C GLN A 181 -29.18 17.38 -14.47
N VAL A 182 -29.12 17.02 -13.19
CA VAL A 182 -30.25 17.12 -12.26
C VAL A 182 -30.57 18.58 -11.93
N THR A 183 -29.56 19.44 -11.76
CA THR A 183 -29.77 20.88 -11.53
C THR A 183 -30.39 21.57 -12.76
N LYS A 184 -29.96 21.21 -13.98
CA LYS A 184 -30.53 21.74 -15.24
C LYS A 184 -31.99 21.36 -15.51
N ARG A 185 -32.50 20.27 -14.92
CA ARG A 185 -33.90 19.82 -15.09
C ARG A 185 -34.87 20.45 -14.08
N ARG A 186 -34.37 21.20 -13.10
CA ARG A 186 -35.15 21.81 -12.01
C ARG A 186 -35.25 23.34 -12.09
N GLY A 187 -34.58 23.97 -13.06
CA GLY A 187 -34.75 25.39 -13.41
C GLY A 187 -35.54 25.52 -14.70
#